data_AF-A0A9E3K2V8-F1
#
_entry.id   AF-A0A9E3K2V8-F1
#
_cell.length_a   1.000
_cell.length_b   1.000
_cell.length_c   1.000
_cell.angle_alpha   90.00
_cell.angle_beta   90.00
_cell.angle_gamma   90.00
#
_symmetry.space_group_name_H-M   'P 1'
#
loop_
_entity.id
_entity.type
_entity.pdbx_description
1 polymer ?
#
loop_
_entity_poly.entity_id
_entity_poly.type
_entity_poly.pdbx_seq_one_letter_code
_entity_poly.pdbx_strand_id
1 'polypeptide(L)'
;PDAVPADPADLATPRWSVRSRGDAAFLFYSSHVRQYATAAQKDVRFAVKLPGGTVTLPRQGIEIPAGSYFIWPVNFDLDGYKVRYATAQPVARLDDGAGTTYVFAAQAGIPVEFALDGTARACVRGHATGASGDDVMVEAIAPGTGAAFRLDCPGRRAVTVLVLAADQARRLTVADIAGRRRLVLSSAQAYADRGRLVLRSAGEPHVTAAVYPPLRLPATSSAPLRVAGTDGLFQALEATLPAVDIPVTATPLRAAQPVPPVRIGGGAKAALLPDAETFGASAAWQLAVPRVLPKGIDGALLDIAFTGDVARLLDGTRMVDDWYYNGQRWQYDLRNLAPANTGASKAAD
;
A
#
# COMPACT_ATOMS: atom_id res chain seq x y z
N PRO A 1 19.60 13.87 -14.61
CA PRO A 1 20.67 14.05 -13.59
C PRO A 1 22.03 14.15 -14.29
N ASP A 2 23.02 14.80 -13.67
CA ASP A 2 24.36 14.92 -14.25
C ASP A 2 25.08 13.55 -14.32
N ALA A 3 24.73 12.62 -13.43
CA ALA A 3 25.13 11.21 -13.49
C ALA A 3 23.90 10.31 -13.71
N VAL A 4 23.99 9.40 -14.69
CA VAL A 4 22.96 8.38 -14.97
C VAL A 4 23.63 7.01 -15.09
N PRO A 5 22.96 5.91 -14.70
CA PRO A 5 23.56 4.59 -14.85
C PRO A 5 23.87 4.29 -16.31
N ALA A 6 25.04 3.71 -16.57
CA ALA A 6 25.44 3.34 -17.94
C ALA A 6 24.57 2.22 -18.53
N ASP A 7 24.18 1.26 -17.68
CA ASP A 7 23.37 0.10 -18.03
C ASP A 7 22.63 -0.44 -16.77
N PRO A 8 21.83 -1.52 -16.88
CA PRO A 8 21.18 -2.11 -15.71
C PRO A 8 22.14 -2.68 -14.65
N ALA A 9 23.34 -3.11 -15.01
CA ALA A 9 24.33 -3.68 -14.08
C ALA A 9 25.08 -2.60 -13.29
N ASP A 10 25.04 -1.33 -13.68
CA ASP A 10 25.51 -0.21 -12.85
C ASP A 10 24.58 -0.02 -11.64
N LEU A 11 24.92 -0.66 -10.53
CA LEU A 11 24.18 -0.56 -9.26
C LEU A 11 24.73 0.53 -8.34
N ALA A 12 25.89 1.13 -8.68
CA ALA A 12 26.50 2.19 -7.90
C ALA A 12 25.83 3.54 -8.16
N THR A 13 25.45 3.82 -9.41
CA THR A 13 24.81 5.09 -9.77
C THR A 13 23.34 5.13 -9.32
N PRO A 14 22.92 6.12 -8.51
CA PRO A 14 21.53 6.28 -8.11
C PRO A 14 20.58 6.52 -9.29
N ARG A 15 19.42 5.86 -9.27
CA ARG A 15 18.36 6.03 -10.26
C ARG A 15 17.30 6.98 -9.74
N TRP A 16 17.34 8.22 -10.23
CA TRP A 16 16.40 9.26 -9.83
C TRP A 16 16.11 10.23 -10.98
N SER A 17 15.03 11.00 -10.83
CA SER A 17 14.61 12.01 -11.78
C SER A 17 13.87 13.14 -11.07
N VAL A 18 13.68 14.26 -11.77
CA VAL A 18 12.90 15.39 -11.28
C VAL A 18 11.85 15.75 -12.32
N ARG A 19 10.63 16.01 -11.86
CA ARG A 19 9.60 16.69 -12.65
C ARG A 19 9.26 18.01 -11.97
N SER A 20 9.34 19.10 -12.71
CA SER A 20 9.10 20.45 -12.20
C SER A 20 8.08 21.22 -13.03
N ARG A 21 7.47 22.21 -12.38
CA ARG A 21 6.66 23.28 -12.99
C ARG A 21 7.13 24.59 -12.37
N GLY A 22 7.96 25.34 -13.09
CA GLY A 22 8.69 26.47 -12.53
C GLY A 22 9.57 26.00 -11.39
N ASP A 23 9.42 26.61 -10.22
CA ASP A 23 10.19 26.26 -9.02
C ASP A 23 9.60 25.15 -8.16
N ALA A 24 8.37 24.71 -8.41
CA ALA A 24 7.79 23.58 -7.70
C ALA A 24 8.15 22.26 -8.40
N ALA A 25 8.60 21.27 -7.65
CA ALA A 25 9.05 20.00 -8.23
C ALA A 25 8.81 18.79 -7.33
N PHE A 26 8.89 17.62 -7.95
CA PHE A 26 9.01 16.33 -7.27
C PHE A 26 10.27 15.62 -7.72
N LEU A 27 11.03 15.12 -6.75
CA LEU A 27 12.14 14.21 -6.93
C LEU A 27 11.62 12.78 -6.83
N PHE A 28 11.91 11.96 -7.83
CA PHE A 28 11.52 10.54 -7.88
C PHE A 28 12.79 9.70 -7.75
N TYR A 29 12.78 8.74 -6.83
CA TYR A 29 13.88 7.79 -6.64
C TYR A 29 13.36 6.36 -6.73
N SER A 30 14.13 5.47 -7.36
CA SER A 30 13.87 4.03 -7.33
C SER A 30 15.18 3.25 -7.34
N SER A 31 15.38 2.38 -6.34
CA SER A 31 16.53 1.47 -6.28
C SER A 31 16.24 0.10 -6.89
N HIS A 32 15.05 -0.13 -7.48
CA HIS A 32 14.73 -1.41 -8.09
C HIS A 32 15.40 -1.54 -9.47
N VAL A 33 16.12 -2.65 -9.67
CA VAL A 33 16.62 -3.08 -10.97
C VAL A 33 16.24 -4.53 -11.15
N ARG A 34 15.51 -4.83 -12.23
CA ARG A 34 15.04 -6.19 -12.53
C ARG A 34 16.23 -7.15 -12.59
N GLN A 35 16.15 -8.27 -11.87
CA GLN A 35 17.17 -9.33 -11.77
C GLN A 35 18.46 -8.98 -11.01
N TYR A 36 18.58 -7.78 -10.43
CA TYR A 36 19.73 -7.42 -9.62
C TYR A 36 19.32 -7.18 -8.17
N ALA A 37 20.08 -7.76 -7.24
CA ALA A 37 20.01 -7.36 -5.84
C ALA A 37 20.70 -6.00 -5.69
N THR A 38 19.99 -5.01 -5.16
CA THR A 38 20.55 -3.67 -4.95
C THR A 38 20.99 -3.48 -3.50
N ALA A 39 21.98 -2.61 -3.29
CA ALA A 39 22.50 -2.26 -1.98
C ALA A 39 21.98 -0.89 -1.53
N ALA A 40 22.12 -0.59 -0.24
CA ALA A 40 21.89 0.74 0.27
C ALA A 40 22.86 1.75 -0.35
N GLN A 41 22.37 2.95 -0.65
CA GLN A 41 23.17 4.06 -1.14
C GLN A 41 23.58 4.93 0.05
N LYS A 42 24.88 5.20 0.22
CA LYS A 42 25.42 5.91 1.38
C LYS A 42 25.71 7.37 1.06
N ASP A 43 25.62 8.22 2.07
CA ASP A 43 25.97 9.66 2.01
C ASP A 43 25.30 10.39 0.84
N VAL A 44 24.02 10.06 0.58
CA VAL A 44 23.29 10.60 -0.57
C VAL A 44 22.75 11.97 -0.25
N ARG A 45 23.02 12.91 -1.15
CA ARG A 45 22.42 14.24 -1.19
C ARG A 45 22.11 14.62 -2.63
N PHE A 46 20.96 15.24 -2.85
CA PHE A 46 20.49 15.68 -4.14
C PHE A 46 20.60 17.20 -4.25
N ALA A 47 20.98 17.68 -5.44
CA ALA A 47 20.93 19.10 -5.80
C ALA A 47 19.99 19.27 -6.99
N VAL A 48 18.85 19.93 -6.77
CA VAL A 48 17.82 20.16 -7.78
C VAL A 48 17.93 21.60 -8.26
N LYS A 49 18.41 21.79 -9.50
CA LYS A 49 18.52 23.11 -10.14
C LYS A 49 17.16 23.52 -10.71
N LEU A 50 16.62 24.64 -10.25
CA LEU A 50 15.35 25.22 -10.67
C LEU A 50 15.56 26.70 -11.08
N PRO A 51 14.61 27.34 -11.80
CA PRO A 51 14.76 28.73 -12.23
C PRO A 51 15.10 29.73 -11.11
N GLY A 52 14.47 29.59 -9.95
CA GLY A 52 14.65 30.43 -8.76
C GLY A 52 15.81 30.01 -7.86
N GLY A 53 16.59 29.00 -8.26
CA GLY A 53 17.81 28.58 -7.56
C GLY A 53 17.91 27.07 -7.37
N THR A 54 19.01 26.65 -6.72
CA THR A 54 19.23 25.24 -6.41
C THR A 54 18.66 24.90 -5.03
N VAL A 55 17.88 23.82 -4.95
CA VAL A 55 17.47 23.23 -3.68
C VAL A 55 18.30 21.98 -3.42
N THR A 56 19.01 21.96 -2.29
CA THR A 56 19.80 20.81 -1.86
C THR A 56 19.08 20.09 -0.72
N LEU A 57 18.86 18.80 -0.87
CA LEU A 57 18.10 17.95 0.06
C LEU A 57 18.69 16.53 0.11
N PRO A 58 18.66 15.83 1.26
CA PRO A 58 18.41 16.36 2.60
C PRO A 58 19.47 17.37 3.08
N ARG A 59 19.34 17.90 4.29
CA ARG A 59 20.29 18.84 4.92
C ARG A 59 21.69 18.25 5.02
N GLN A 60 21.78 16.98 5.41
CA GLN A 60 23.02 16.19 5.48
C GLN A 60 22.91 14.97 4.57
N GLY A 61 24.04 14.36 4.22
CA GLY A 61 24.02 13.10 3.48
C GLY A 61 23.35 12.00 4.31
N ILE A 62 22.53 11.18 3.65
CA ILE A 62 21.78 10.10 4.30
C ILE A 62 22.11 8.75 3.67
N GLU A 63 21.83 7.68 4.42
CA GLU A 63 21.69 6.36 3.81
C GLU A 63 20.28 6.20 3.24
N ILE A 64 20.19 5.70 2.01
CA ILE A 64 18.94 5.27 1.37
C ILE A 64 18.95 3.74 1.33
N PRO A 65 18.06 3.05 2.07
CA PRO A 65 18.04 1.59 2.11
C PRO A 65 17.78 0.94 0.74
N ALA A 66 18.29 -0.28 0.56
CA ALA A 66 17.98 -1.10 -0.61
C ALA A 66 16.47 -1.30 -0.77
N GLY A 67 15.99 -1.34 -2.02
CA GLY A 67 14.57 -1.47 -2.33
C GLY A 67 13.73 -0.21 -2.07
N SER A 68 14.34 0.90 -1.63
CA SER A 68 13.66 2.19 -1.49
C SER A 68 13.15 2.72 -2.83
N TYR A 69 11.94 3.25 -2.80
CA TYR A 69 11.35 4.07 -3.85
C TYR A 69 10.50 5.14 -3.18
N PHE A 70 10.57 6.38 -3.68
CA PHE A 70 9.87 7.50 -3.05
C PHE A 70 9.73 8.68 -3.99
N ILE A 71 8.85 9.59 -3.58
CA ILE A 71 8.58 10.85 -4.25
C ILE A 71 8.70 11.96 -3.22
N TRP A 72 9.77 12.75 -3.28
CA TRP A 72 9.98 13.86 -2.35
C TRP A 72 9.64 15.21 -2.97
N PRO A 73 8.86 16.05 -2.27
CA PRO A 73 8.49 17.36 -2.76
C PRO A 73 9.64 18.37 -2.60
N VAL A 74 9.72 19.30 -3.54
CA VAL A 74 10.65 20.44 -3.56
C VAL A 74 9.85 21.71 -3.85
N ASN A 75 10.03 22.74 -3.03
CA ASN A 75 9.24 23.99 -3.03
C ASN A 75 7.73 23.73 -3.08
N PHE A 76 7.25 22.88 -2.18
CA PHE A 76 5.86 22.47 -2.10
C PHE A 76 5.03 23.45 -1.28
N ASP A 77 3.83 23.74 -1.76
CA ASP A 77 2.92 24.66 -1.12
C ASP A 77 1.90 23.91 -0.25
N LEU A 78 1.97 24.15 1.06
CA LEU A 78 0.99 23.69 2.03
C LEU A 78 -0.04 24.79 2.27
N ASP A 79 -0.88 25.10 1.27
CA ASP A 79 -1.87 26.18 1.32
C ASP A 79 -1.29 27.54 1.78
N GLY A 80 -0.20 27.97 1.17
CA GLY A 80 0.49 29.23 1.44
C GLY A 80 1.71 29.12 2.37
N TYR A 81 1.96 27.95 2.96
CA TYR A 81 3.22 27.68 3.67
C TYR A 81 4.18 26.94 2.73
N LYS A 82 5.28 27.61 2.37
CA LYS A 82 6.29 27.02 1.50
C LYS A 82 7.18 26.04 2.26
N VAL A 83 7.20 24.80 1.79
CA VAL A 83 8.13 23.74 2.18
C VAL A 83 9.21 23.68 1.12
N ARG A 84 10.43 24.15 1.43
CA ARG A 84 11.56 24.08 0.49
C ARG A 84 11.84 22.65 0.08
N TYR A 85 11.80 21.70 1.01
CA TYR A 85 11.74 20.27 0.72
C TYR A 85 11.22 19.48 1.93
N ALA A 86 10.82 18.23 1.68
CA ALA A 86 10.58 17.25 2.75
C ALA A 86 11.16 15.88 2.37
N THR A 87 11.76 15.16 3.32
CA THR A 87 12.13 13.74 3.16
C THR A 87 11.00 12.79 3.56
N ALA A 88 9.77 13.19 3.25
CA ALA A 88 8.57 12.36 3.35
C ALA A 88 7.70 12.61 2.11
N GLN A 89 7.00 11.58 1.64
CA GLN A 89 6.19 11.69 0.43
C GLN A 89 4.78 12.18 0.76
N PRO A 90 4.21 13.18 0.05
CA PRO A 90 2.82 13.57 0.25
C PRO A 90 1.87 12.47 -0.25
N VAL A 91 0.81 12.24 0.51
CA VAL A 91 -0.17 11.17 0.25
C VAL A 91 -1.58 11.74 0.05
N ALA A 92 -2.00 12.66 0.92
CA ALA A 92 -3.34 13.21 0.89
C ALA A 92 -3.41 14.64 1.43
N ARG A 93 -4.42 15.37 0.99
CA ARG A 93 -4.85 16.66 1.55
C ARG A 93 -6.32 16.50 1.95
N LEU A 94 -6.62 16.75 3.22
CA LEU A 94 -7.97 16.71 3.79
C LEU A 94 -8.34 18.12 4.21
N ASP A 95 -9.44 18.63 3.68
CA ASP A 95 -9.95 19.96 3.98
C ASP A 95 -11.31 19.82 4.65
N ASP A 96 -11.43 20.37 5.85
CA ASP A 96 -12.57 20.12 6.71
C ASP A 96 -13.36 21.40 7.04
N GLY A 97 -13.01 22.51 6.36
CA GLY A 97 -13.53 23.86 6.57
C GLY A 97 -12.79 24.62 7.69
N ALA A 98 -12.48 23.97 8.81
CA ALA A 98 -11.79 24.60 9.93
C ALA A 98 -10.27 24.66 9.72
N GLY A 99 -9.70 23.68 9.02
CA GLY A 99 -8.29 23.67 8.64
C GLY A 99 -7.99 22.67 7.54
N THR A 100 -6.74 22.64 7.09
CA THR A 100 -6.25 21.63 6.15
C THR A 100 -5.31 20.68 6.87
N THR A 101 -5.46 19.38 6.63
CA THR A 101 -4.47 18.37 7.02
C THR A 101 -3.78 17.82 5.78
N TYR A 102 -2.47 17.99 5.71
CA TYR A 102 -1.63 17.29 4.75
C TYR A 102 -1.04 16.04 5.39
N VAL A 103 -1.12 14.94 4.67
CA VAL A 103 -0.68 13.62 5.11
C VAL A 103 0.54 13.25 4.31
N PHE A 104 1.61 12.93 5.00
CA PHE A 104 2.87 12.48 4.45
C PHE A 104 3.15 11.05 4.92
N ALA A 105 3.86 10.28 4.11
CA ALA A 105 4.37 8.98 4.49
C ALA A 105 5.89 9.04 4.57
N ALA A 106 6.43 8.59 5.69
CA ALA A 106 7.86 8.37 5.85
C ALA A 106 8.33 7.18 5.00
N GLN A 107 9.61 7.17 4.65
CA GLN A 107 10.28 6.01 4.08
C GLN A 107 10.96 5.22 5.20
N ALA A 108 10.79 3.91 5.19
CA ALA A 108 11.42 3.05 6.20
C ALA A 108 12.94 3.21 6.15
N GLY A 109 13.55 3.53 7.30
CA GLY A 109 14.99 3.71 7.43
C GLY A 109 15.53 5.07 6.97
N ILE A 110 14.69 6.01 6.52
CA ILE A 110 15.12 7.37 6.15
C ILE A 110 14.59 8.38 7.18
N PRO A 111 15.46 9.21 7.79
CA PRO A 111 15.01 10.28 8.69
C PRO A 111 14.09 11.28 8.01
N VAL A 112 13.02 11.66 8.70
CA VAL A 112 12.09 12.69 8.23
C VAL A 112 12.56 14.07 8.67
N GLU A 113 12.69 14.96 7.70
CA GLU A 113 12.90 16.39 7.90
C GLU A 113 12.02 17.19 6.93
N PHE A 114 11.55 18.34 7.41
CA PHE A 114 10.87 19.37 6.63
C PHE A 114 11.68 20.66 6.76
N ALA A 115 12.12 21.21 5.62
CA ALA A 115 12.69 22.55 5.55
C ALA A 115 11.57 23.53 5.16
N LEU A 116 11.08 24.30 6.11
CA LEU A 116 10.07 25.33 5.88
C LEU A 116 10.76 26.67 5.57
N ASP A 117 10.11 27.49 4.76
CA ASP A 117 10.54 28.87 4.56
C ASP A 117 10.63 29.63 5.90
N GLY A 118 11.63 30.52 6.02
CA GLY A 118 11.91 31.27 7.25
C GLY A 118 10.73 32.06 7.80
N THR A 119 9.79 32.47 6.95
CA THR A 119 8.56 33.15 7.37
C THR A 119 7.66 32.30 8.26
N ALA A 120 7.82 30.97 8.27
CA ALA A 120 7.05 30.06 9.12
C ALA A 120 7.63 29.88 10.54
N ARG A 121 8.78 30.50 10.88
CA ARG A 121 9.52 30.26 12.14
C ARG A 121 8.66 30.40 13.39
N ALA A 122 7.84 31.45 13.46
CA ALA A 122 6.98 31.71 14.60
C ALA A 122 5.65 30.92 14.58
N CYS A 123 5.43 30.07 13.58
CA CYS A 123 4.12 29.46 13.30
C CYS A 123 4.07 27.96 13.58
N VAL A 124 5.21 27.29 13.71
CA VAL A 124 5.27 25.85 14.01
C VAL A 124 4.82 25.59 15.44
N ARG A 125 3.92 24.61 15.64
CA ARG A 125 3.37 24.17 16.92
C ARG A 125 3.39 22.64 16.99
N GLY A 126 3.52 22.10 18.20
CA GLY A 126 3.47 20.65 18.44
C GLY A 126 4.76 19.90 18.09
N HIS A 127 5.81 20.59 17.64
CA HIS A 127 7.12 20.01 17.38
C HIS A 127 8.24 21.03 17.61
N ALA A 128 9.40 20.55 18.08
CA ALA A 128 10.61 21.36 18.18
C ALA A 128 11.13 21.73 16.78
N THR A 129 11.76 22.90 16.67
CA THR A 129 12.33 23.39 15.42
C THR A 129 13.79 23.79 15.58
N GLY A 130 14.55 23.65 14.49
CA GLY A 130 15.90 24.17 14.34
C GLY A 130 15.97 25.23 13.24
N ALA A 131 17.14 25.83 13.08
CA ALA A 131 17.44 26.73 11.96
C ALA A 131 18.49 26.09 11.04
N SER A 132 18.36 26.31 9.74
CA SER A 132 19.36 25.93 8.74
C SER A 132 19.42 26.99 7.65
N GLY A 133 20.36 27.93 7.78
CA GLY A 133 20.33 29.17 6.99
C GLY A 133 19.04 29.94 7.28
N ASP A 134 18.32 30.30 6.22
CA ASP A 134 17.03 31.00 6.32
C ASP A 134 15.85 30.05 6.60
N ASP A 135 16.03 28.74 6.45
CA ASP A 135 14.97 27.76 6.60
C ASP A 135 14.74 27.39 8.07
N VAL A 136 13.50 27.02 8.38
CA VAL A 136 13.06 26.46 9.67
C VAL A 136 12.95 24.96 9.52
N MET A 137 13.75 24.23 10.28
CA MET A 137 13.83 22.79 10.20
C MET A 137 12.88 22.15 11.22
N VAL A 138 11.99 21.28 10.75
CA VAL A 138 11.23 20.34 11.60
C VAL A 138 11.81 18.95 11.36
N GLU A 139 12.54 18.43 12.34
CA GLU A 139 13.33 17.19 12.23
C GLU A 139 13.00 16.26 13.39
N ALA A 140 13.57 15.05 13.43
CA ALA A 140 13.35 14.08 14.51
C ALA A 140 11.87 13.73 14.74
N ILE A 141 11.07 13.82 13.68
CA ILE A 141 9.68 13.37 13.67
C ILE A 141 9.71 11.84 13.74
N ALA A 142 9.20 11.27 14.82
CA ALA A 142 8.95 9.84 14.94
C ALA A 142 7.62 9.51 14.21
N PRO A 143 7.63 8.91 13.00
CA PRO A 143 6.43 8.75 12.20
C PRO A 143 5.40 7.83 12.88
N GLY A 144 4.11 8.17 12.76
CA GLY A 144 3.04 7.46 13.45
C GLY A 144 1.70 8.18 13.33
N THR A 145 0.66 7.56 13.90
CA THR A 145 -0.72 8.07 13.92
C THR A 145 -0.88 9.37 14.72
N GLY A 146 0.03 9.65 15.64
CA GLY A 146 0.10 10.91 16.42
C GLY A 146 1.20 11.86 15.97
N ALA A 147 1.98 11.51 14.94
CA ALA A 147 3.15 12.27 14.53
C ALA A 147 2.74 13.46 13.66
N ALA A 148 2.35 14.55 14.31
CA ALA A 148 1.87 15.73 13.62
C ALA A 148 2.41 17.02 14.22
N PHE A 149 2.57 18.02 13.35
CA PHE A 149 2.83 19.40 13.74
C PHE A 149 1.85 20.32 13.02
N ARG A 150 1.65 21.52 13.58
CA ARG A 150 0.71 22.51 13.04
C ARG A 150 1.45 23.79 12.65
N LEU A 151 1.09 24.34 11.51
CA LEU A 151 1.49 25.66 11.03
C LEU A 151 0.31 26.61 11.26
N ASP A 152 0.51 27.57 12.17
CA ASP A 152 -0.53 28.50 12.61
C ASP A 152 0.04 29.93 12.68
N CYS A 153 0.21 30.56 11.51
CA CYS A 153 0.58 31.96 11.42
C CYS A 153 -0.65 32.86 11.55
N PRO A 154 -0.54 34.04 12.19
CA PRO A 154 -1.59 35.05 12.20
C PRO A 154 -2.06 35.41 10.78
N GLY A 155 -3.39 35.50 10.60
CA GLY A 155 -4.00 35.88 9.32
C GLY A 155 -3.94 34.81 8.23
N ARG A 156 -3.41 33.61 8.52
CA ARG A 156 -3.41 32.47 7.61
C ARG A 156 -4.28 31.34 8.15
N ARG A 157 -4.81 30.53 7.25
CA ARG A 157 -5.50 29.31 7.64
C ARG A 157 -4.49 28.34 8.26
N ALA A 158 -4.89 27.65 9.33
CA ALA A 158 -4.02 26.67 9.96
C ALA A 158 -3.88 25.40 9.11
N VAL A 159 -2.66 24.87 9.07
CA VAL A 159 -2.33 23.61 8.38
C VAL A 159 -1.73 22.62 9.36
N THR A 160 -2.30 21.42 9.42
CA THR A 160 -1.73 20.28 10.13
C THR A 160 -0.94 19.43 9.15
N VAL A 161 0.28 19.04 9.51
CA VAL A 161 1.08 18.05 8.78
C VAL A 161 1.15 16.79 9.63
N LEU A 162 0.59 15.69 9.12
CA LEU A 162 0.62 14.36 9.72
C LEU A 162 1.60 13.48 8.96
N VAL A 163 2.53 12.84 9.67
CA VAL A 163 3.57 11.96 9.08
C VAL A 163 3.35 10.52 9.53
N LEU A 164 2.79 9.69 8.65
CA LEU A 164 2.56 8.28 8.90
C LEU A 164 3.84 7.47 8.69
N ALA A 165 3.99 6.38 9.45
CA ALA A 165 5.01 5.37 9.19
C ALA A 165 4.77 4.66 7.84
N ALA A 166 5.83 4.09 7.26
CA ALA A 166 5.76 3.46 5.94
C ALA A 166 4.74 2.30 5.88
N ASP A 167 4.65 1.49 6.94
CA ASP A 167 3.72 0.36 7.05
C ASP A 167 2.26 0.83 7.25
N GLN A 168 2.06 1.97 7.93
CA GLN A 168 0.75 2.60 8.08
C GLN A 168 0.28 3.14 6.74
N ALA A 169 1.15 3.84 5.99
CA ALA A 169 0.82 4.35 4.67
C ALA A 169 0.44 3.24 3.67
N ARG A 170 1.03 2.05 3.77
CA ARG A 170 0.66 0.87 2.95
C ARG A 170 -0.73 0.30 3.27
N ARG A 171 -1.25 0.60 4.46
CA ARG A 171 -2.55 0.15 4.97
C ARG A 171 -3.59 1.27 4.98
N LEU A 172 -3.26 2.40 4.35
CA LEU A 172 -4.09 3.59 4.34
C LEU A 172 -5.04 3.57 3.13
N THR A 173 -6.33 3.70 3.42
CA THR A 173 -7.34 4.10 2.44
C THR A 173 -7.67 5.57 2.62
N VAL A 174 -7.71 6.31 1.51
CA VAL A 174 -8.21 7.68 1.46
C VAL A 174 -9.50 7.69 0.64
N ALA A 175 -10.63 7.92 1.28
CA ALA A 175 -11.93 7.83 0.62
C ALA A 175 -12.97 8.80 1.20
N ASP A 176 -13.98 9.12 0.40
CA ASP A 176 -15.14 9.90 0.85
C ASP A 176 -16.11 8.97 1.60
N ILE A 177 -16.14 9.12 2.92
CA ILE A 177 -16.96 8.33 3.83
C ILE A 177 -17.79 9.31 4.64
N ALA A 178 -19.08 9.06 4.82
CA ALA A 178 -20.01 9.91 5.57
C ALA A 178 -19.86 11.41 5.20
N GLY A 179 -19.83 11.71 3.90
CA GLY A 179 -19.79 13.07 3.35
C GLY A 179 -18.48 13.84 3.58
N ARG A 180 -17.40 13.20 4.03
CA ARG A 180 -16.08 13.85 4.16
C ARG A 180 -14.98 12.92 3.66
N ARG A 181 -13.94 13.52 3.08
CA ARG A 181 -12.69 12.81 2.77
C ARG A 181 -12.03 12.37 4.08
N ARG A 182 -11.75 11.08 4.20
CA ARG A 182 -11.21 10.45 5.41
C ARG A 182 -10.03 9.54 5.09
N LEU A 183 -9.15 9.43 6.06
CA LEU A 183 -8.12 8.43 6.21
C LEU A 183 -8.71 7.25 6.98
N VAL A 184 -8.42 6.04 6.53
CA VAL A 184 -8.74 4.80 7.24
C VAL A 184 -7.51 3.90 7.23
N LEU A 185 -6.97 3.59 8.40
CA LEU A 185 -5.91 2.60 8.58
C LEU A 185 -6.54 1.30 9.03
N SER A 186 -6.30 0.20 8.31
CA SER A 186 -6.80 -1.13 8.67
C SER A 186 -5.91 -2.23 8.11
N SER A 187 -5.85 -3.38 8.78
CA SER A 187 -5.33 -4.62 8.19
C SER A 187 -6.36 -5.31 7.28
N ALA A 188 -7.65 -4.98 7.44
CA ALA A 188 -8.70 -5.40 6.51
C ALA A 188 -8.70 -4.50 5.27
N GLN A 189 -9.28 -4.99 4.18
CA GLN A 189 -9.55 -4.17 3.01
C GLN A 189 -10.56 -3.09 3.39
N ALA A 190 -10.16 -1.82 3.30
CA ALA A 190 -11.01 -0.67 3.59
C ALA A 190 -11.35 0.08 2.30
N TYR A 191 -12.63 0.32 2.06
CA TYR A 191 -13.10 1.10 0.91
C TYR A 191 -14.42 1.81 1.20
N ALA A 192 -14.79 2.75 0.33
CA ALA A 192 -16.09 3.41 0.40
C ALA A 192 -17.08 2.74 -0.58
N ASP A 193 -18.28 2.42 -0.09
CA ASP A 193 -19.43 2.07 -0.94
C ASP A 193 -20.60 3.01 -0.61
N ARG A 194 -21.04 3.79 -1.59
CA ARG A 194 -22.13 4.77 -1.44
C ARG A 194 -21.99 5.65 -0.18
N GLY A 195 -20.76 6.09 0.09
CA GLY A 195 -20.42 6.92 1.25
C GLY A 195 -20.34 6.18 2.59
N ARG A 196 -20.44 4.85 2.63
CA ARG A 196 -20.25 4.01 3.82
C ARG A 196 -18.84 3.44 3.84
N LEU A 197 -18.23 3.35 5.02
CA LEU A 197 -16.99 2.58 5.21
C LEU A 197 -17.33 1.10 5.19
N VAL A 198 -16.71 0.35 4.28
CA VAL A 198 -16.73 -1.10 4.26
C VAL A 198 -15.35 -1.62 4.65
N LEU A 199 -15.32 -2.55 5.61
CA LEU A 199 -14.13 -3.28 6.00
C LEU A 199 -14.35 -4.75 5.68
N ARG A 200 -13.43 -5.35 4.92
CA ARG A 200 -13.49 -6.77 4.53
C ARG A 200 -12.20 -7.49 4.91
N SER A 201 -12.34 -8.53 5.71
CA SER A 201 -11.25 -9.44 6.10
C SER A 201 -11.49 -10.83 5.54
N ALA A 202 -10.43 -11.62 5.40
CA ALA A 202 -10.49 -13.04 5.04
C ALA A 202 -9.91 -13.85 6.20
N GLY A 203 -10.70 -14.76 6.76
CA GLY A 203 -10.28 -15.63 7.87
C GLY A 203 -10.10 -14.94 9.23
N GLU A 204 -10.27 -13.62 9.32
CA GLU A 204 -10.13 -12.86 10.57
C GLU A 204 -11.47 -12.21 10.96
N PRO A 205 -12.17 -12.75 11.97
CA PRO A 205 -13.45 -12.19 12.43
C PRO A 205 -13.33 -10.87 13.19
N HIS A 206 -12.18 -10.59 13.82
CA HIS A 206 -11.96 -9.35 14.56
C HIS A 206 -11.31 -8.29 13.66
N VAL A 207 -12.09 -7.28 13.31
CA VAL A 207 -11.69 -6.24 12.38
C VAL A 207 -11.47 -4.93 13.14
N THR A 208 -10.35 -4.28 12.87
CA THR A 208 -10.00 -2.96 13.44
C THR A 208 -9.85 -1.92 12.35
N ALA A 209 -10.18 -0.67 12.66
CA ALA A 209 -9.90 0.48 11.82
C ALA A 209 -9.59 1.72 12.65
N ALA A 210 -8.60 2.51 12.23
CA ALA A 210 -8.37 3.84 12.78
C ALA A 210 -8.81 4.88 11.73
N VAL A 211 -9.72 5.78 12.09
CA VAL A 211 -10.37 6.72 11.16
C VAL A 211 -10.07 8.17 11.52
N TYR A 212 -9.67 8.97 10.52
CA TYR A 212 -9.42 10.41 10.66
C TYR A 212 -9.95 11.23 9.47
N PRO A 213 -10.65 12.36 9.67
CA PRO A 213 -11.26 12.81 10.91
C PRO A 213 -12.29 11.79 11.44
N PRO A 214 -12.61 11.83 12.75
CA PRO A 214 -13.49 10.84 13.39
C PRO A 214 -14.86 10.74 12.72
N LEU A 215 -15.48 9.57 12.83
CA LEU A 215 -16.88 9.38 12.49
C LEU A 215 -17.76 9.98 13.59
N ARG A 216 -18.89 10.55 13.20
CA ARG A 216 -19.94 10.92 14.16
C ARG A 216 -20.60 9.65 14.65
N LEU A 217 -20.85 9.57 15.96
CA LEU A 217 -21.46 8.42 16.61
C LEU A 217 -22.76 8.83 17.30
N PRO A 218 -23.73 7.90 17.43
CA PRO A 218 -23.69 6.50 16.96
C PRO A 218 -23.74 6.41 15.42
N ALA A 219 -23.06 5.40 14.86
CA ALA A 219 -23.07 5.12 13.42
C ALA A 219 -23.82 3.82 13.15
N THR A 220 -24.66 3.82 12.11
CA THR A 220 -25.30 2.60 11.62
C THR A 220 -24.24 1.67 11.03
N SER A 221 -24.20 0.43 11.49
CA SER A 221 -23.22 -0.59 11.10
C SER A 221 -23.90 -1.95 10.92
N SER A 222 -23.29 -2.84 10.13
CA SER A 222 -23.78 -4.20 9.88
C SER A 222 -23.42 -5.20 11.00
N ALA A 223 -22.52 -4.81 11.91
CA ALA A 223 -22.12 -5.58 13.08
C ALA A 223 -21.96 -4.62 14.28
N PRO A 224 -22.05 -5.10 15.53
CA PRO A 224 -21.81 -4.28 16.71
C PRO A 224 -20.45 -3.57 16.64
N LEU A 225 -20.48 -2.24 16.52
CA LEU A 225 -19.29 -1.40 16.43
C LEU A 225 -18.91 -0.88 17.82
N ARG A 226 -17.67 -1.15 18.25
CA ARG A 226 -17.09 -0.58 19.47
C ARG A 226 -16.09 0.52 19.12
N VAL A 227 -16.11 1.59 19.90
CA VAL A 227 -15.04 2.61 19.90
C VAL A 227 -13.98 2.16 20.89
N ALA A 228 -12.81 1.78 20.39
CA ALA A 228 -11.68 1.34 21.21
C ALA A 228 -10.91 2.51 21.85
N GLY A 229 -11.18 3.75 21.43
CA GLY A 229 -10.57 4.98 21.94
C GLY A 229 -9.93 5.78 20.81
N THR A 230 -8.71 6.27 21.05
CA THR A 230 -7.92 7.01 20.06
C THR A 230 -6.56 6.36 19.84
N ASP A 231 -6.12 6.34 18.59
CA ASP A 231 -4.76 5.99 18.18
C ASP A 231 -4.14 7.23 17.54
N GLY A 232 -3.34 7.97 18.31
CA GLY A 232 -2.86 9.30 17.90
C GLY A 232 -4.01 10.24 17.57
N LEU A 233 -4.05 10.77 16.34
CA LEU A 233 -5.15 11.62 15.86
C LEU A 233 -6.40 10.83 15.44
N PHE A 234 -6.31 9.51 15.31
CA PHE A 234 -7.36 8.68 14.73
C PHE A 234 -8.32 8.17 15.80
N GLN A 235 -9.60 8.06 15.45
CA GLN A 235 -10.58 7.33 16.23
C GLN A 235 -10.42 5.83 15.95
N ALA A 236 -10.12 5.05 16.99
CA ALA A 236 -9.99 3.60 16.89
C ALA A 236 -11.36 2.93 17.01
N LEU A 237 -11.67 2.09 16.02
CA LEU A 237 -12.92 1.35 15.88
C LEU A 237 -12.60 -0.13 15.76
N GLU A 238 -13.47 -0.96 16.31
CA GLU A 238 -13.39 -2.40 16.16
C GLU A 238 -14.78 -3.04 16.09
N ALA A 239 -14.84 -4.18 15.42
CA ALA A 239 -16.00 -5.03 15.36
C ALA A 239 -15.56 -6.50 15.27
N THR A 240 -16.28 -7.38 15.95
CA THR A 240 -16.09 -8.83 15.83
C THR A 240 -17.32 -9.43 15.16
N LEU A 241 -17.10 -10.10 14.03
CA LEU A 241 -18.13 -10.89 13.35
C LEU A 241 -18.10 -12.35 13.83
N PRO A 242 -19.20 -13.10 13.70
CA PRO A 242 -19.17 -14.54 13.93
C PRO A 242 -18.16 -15.23 12.99
N ALA A 243 -17.31 -16.09 13.55
CA ALA A 243 -16.46 -16.96 12.73
C ALA A 243 -17.32 -17.97 11.96
N VAL A 244 -16.96 -18.22 10.71
CA VAL A 244 -17.65 -19.17 9.84
C VAL A 244 -16.62 -20.13 9.26
N ASP A 245 -16.69 -21.39 9.71
CA ASP A 245 -15.84 -22.45 9.21
C ASP A 245 -16.40 -23.02 7.90
N ILE A 246 -15.53 -23.11 6.90
CA ILE A 246 -15.87 -23.64 5.57
C ILE A 246 -15.00 -24.87 5.34
N PRO A 247 -15.54 -26.09 5.47
CA PRO A 247 -14.74 -27.30 5.35
C PRO A 247 -14.25 -27.48 3.92
N VAL A 248 -12.96 -27.79 3.78
CA VAL A 248 -12.34 -28.18 2.51
C VAL A 248 -11.59 -29.48 2.76
N THR A 249 -11.80 -30.48 1.89
CA THR A 249 -11.02 -31.72 1.91
C THR A 249 -10.21 -31.83 0.64
N ALA A 250 -8.92 -32.17 0.76
CA ALA A 250 -8.03 -32.40 -0.37
C ALA A 250 -7.67 -33.90 -0.44
N THR A 251 -8.05 -34.56 -1.53
CA THR A 251 -7.73 -35.97 -1.77
C THR A 251 -6.69 -36.07 -2.88
N PRO A 252 -5.50 -36.66 -2.63
CA PRO A 252 -4.51 -36.84 -3.68
C PRO A 252 -5.03 -37.83 -4.74
N LEU A 253 -4.92 -37.46 -6.02
CA LEU A 253 -5.29 -38.31 -7.16
C LEU A 253 -4.06 -38.93 -7.82
N ARG A 254 -2.96 -38.17 -7.88
CA ARG A 254 -1.71 -38.59 -8.53
C ARG A 254 -0.53 -37.85 -7.92
N ALA A 255 0.58 -38.57 -7.70
CA ALA A 255 1.85 -37.98 -7.29
C ALA A 255 2.54 -37.26 -8.46
N ALA A 256 3.38 -36.27 -8.17
CA ALA A 256 4.21 -35.61 -9.18
C ALA A 256 5.21 -36.61 -9.79
N GLN A 257 5.46 -36.46 -11.08
CA GLN A 257 6.47 -37.19 -11.83
C GLN A 257 7.51 -36.21 -12.39
N PRO A 258 8.70 -36.69 -12.79
CA PRO A 258 9.69 -35.85 -13.45
C PRO A 258 9.12 -35.18 -14.70
N VAL A 259 9.38 -33.88 -14.83
CA VAL A 259 9.03 -33.07 -16.01
C VAL A 259 10.30 -32.50 -16.64
N PRO A 260 10.30 -32.18 -17.95
CA PRO A 260 11.42 -31.49 -18.57
C PRO A 260 11.73 -30.15 -17.89
N PRO A 261 13.00 -29.69 -17.92
CA PRO A 261 13.36 -28.36 -17.41
C PRO A 261 12.57 -27.23 -18.08
N VAL A 262 12.32 -26.16 -17.33
CA VAL A 262 11.70 -24.93 -17.86
C VAL A 262 12.53 -24.38 -19.02
N ARG A 263 11.87 -24.18 -20.16
CA ARG A 263 12.50 -23.63 -21.36
C ARG A 263 12.63 -22.12 -21.26
N ILE A 264 13.76 -21.58 -21.72
CA ILE A 264 13.99 -20.14 -21.85
C ILE A 264 13.94 -19.76 -23.34
N GLY A 265 13.17 -18.73 -23.70
CA GLY A 265 13.05 -18.31 -25.10
C GLY A 265 12.18 -17.07 -25.33
N GLY A 266 11.71 -16.93 -26.57
CA GLY A 266 10.94 -15.77 -27.02
C GLY A 266 11.73 -14.47 -27.10
N GLY A 267 11.09 -13.39 -27.54
CA GLY A 267 11.73 -12.06 -27.66
C GLY A 267 12.22 -11.51 -26.31
N ALA A 268 11.59 -11.92 -25.20
CA ALA A 268 11.95 -11.51 -23.85
C ALA A 268 13.08 -12.35 -23.23
N LYS A 269 13.54 -13.44 -23.88
CA LYS A 269 14.52 -14.40 -23.34
C LYS A 269 14.15 -14.85 -21.91
N ALA A 270 12.89 -15.23 -21.72
CA ALA A 270 12.30 -15.52 -20.41
C ALA A 270 11.77 -16.97 -20.34
N ALA A 271 11.37 -17.39 -19.14
CA ALA A 271 10.70 -18.67 -18.92
C ALA A 271 9.44 -18.77 -19.80
N LEU A 272 9.30 -19.90 -20.51
CA LEU A 272 8.14 -20.22 -21.32
C LEU A 272 7.16 -21.06 -20.51
N LEU A 273 5.86 -20.87 -20.77
CA LEU A 273 4.81 -21.74 -20.22
C LEU A 273 5.09 -23.21 -20.62
N PRO A 274 4.97 -24.18 -19.70
CA PRO A 274 5.11 -25.59 -20.04
C PRO A 274 4.11 -26.06 -21.09
N ASP A 275 4.54 -26.95 -21.98
CA ASP A 275 3.69 -27.58 -22.99
C ASP A 275 2.54 -28.36 -22.33
N ALA A 276 1.38 -28.45 -22.98
CA ALA A 276 0.16 -29.00 -22.38
C ALA A 276 0.32 -30.45 -21.92
N GLU A 277 1.12 -31.25 -22.61
CA GLU A 277 1.46 -32.63 -22.31
C GLU A 277 2.15 -32.77 -20.94
N THR A 278 2.88 -31.74 -20.49
CA THR A 278 3.62 -31.73 -19.22
C THR A 278 2.70 -31.86 -18.00
N PHE A 279 1.45 -31.37 -18.10
CA PHE A 279 0.47 -31.46 -17.01
C PHE A 279 0.04 -32.92 -16.72
N GLY A 280 0.27 -33.86 -17.64
CA GLY A 280 0.07 -35.29 -17.39
C GLY A 280 1.00 -35.84 -16.30
N ALA A 281 2.15 -35.21 -16.08
CA ALA A 281 3.14 -35.59 -15.08
C ALA A 281 3.06 -34.77 -13.78
N SER A 282 2.20 -33.74 -13.71
CA SER A 282 2.02 -32.96 -12.48
C SER A 282 1.35 -33.80 -11.39
N ALA A 283 1.58 -33.46 -10.13
CA ALA A 283 0.70 -33.94 -9.07
C ALA A 283 -0.72 -33.40 -9.29
N ALA A 284 -1.72 -34.16 -8.82
CA ALA A 284 -3.13 -33.80 -8.95
C ALA A 284 -3.87 -34.11 -7.65
N TRP A 285 -4.79 -33.22 -7.27
CA TRP A 285 -5.63 -33.34 -6.09
C TRP A 285 -7.08 -33.03 -6.46
N GLN A 286 -8.00 -33.73 -5.83
CA GLN A 286 -9.42 -33.39 -5.82
C GLN A 286 -9.73 -32.56 -4.59
N LEU A 287 -10.32 -31.39 -4.79
CA LEU A 287 -10.75 -30.51 -3.71
C LEU A 287 -12.27 -30.61 -3.55
N ALA A 288 -12.73 -31.07 -2.38
CA ALA A 288 -14.13 -31.01 -1.99
C ALA A 288 -14.39 -29.67 -1.29
N VAL A 289 -15.18 -28.81 -1.93
CA VAL A 289 -15.56 -27.48 -1.45
C VAL A 289 -17.09 -27.33 -1.48
N PRO A 290 -17.70 -26.51 -0.60
CA PRO A 290 -19.13 -26.29 -0.63
C PRO A 290 -19.56 -25.52 -1.89
N ARG A 291 -20.67 -25.95 -2.49
CA ARG A 291 -21.28 -25.31 -3.68
C ARG A 291 -22.30 -24.24 -3.32
N VAL A 292 -22.71 -24.18 -2.05
CA VAL A 292 -23.55 -23.14 -1.48
C VAL A 292 -22.82 -22.58 -0.28
N LEU A 293 -22.53 -21.28 -0.30
CA LEU A 293 -21.80 -20.63 0.79
C LEU A 293 -22.71 -20.41 2.00
N PRO A 294 -22.16 -20.50 3.24
CA PRO A 294 -22.89 -20.13 4.44
C PRO A 294 -23.41 -18.69 4.38
N LYS A 295 -24.48 -18.39 5.11
CA LYS A 295 -24.96 -17.01 5.29
C LYS A 295 -24.01 -16.25 6.22
N GLY A 296 -23.98 -14.91 6.10
CA GLY A 296 -23.22 -14.04 6.99
C GLY A 296 -21.77 -13.77 6.55
N ILE A 297 -21.38 -14.25 5.37
CA ILE A 297 -20.10 -13.91 4.72
C ILE A 297 -20.36 -13.30 3.34
N ASP A 298 -19.49 -12.39 2.92
CA ASP A 298 -19.57 -11.80 1.58
C ASP A 298 -19.06 -12.75 0.48
N GLY A 299 -18.18 -13.68 0.85
CA GLY A 299 -17.59 -14.67 -0.05
C GLY A 299 -16.60 -15.59 0.68
N ALA A 300 -16.11 -16.59 -0.02
CA ALA A 300 -15.16 -17.57 0.50
C ALA A 300 -13.99 -17.72 -0.48
N LEU A 301 -12.78 -17.51 0.01
CA LEU A 301 -11.56 -17.67 -0.78
C LEU A 301 -10.96 -19.05 -0.49
N LEU A 302 -10.86 -19.87 -1.53
CA LEU A 302 -10.05 -21.08 -1.49
C LEU A 302 -8.58 -20.67 -1.59
N ASP A 303 -7.84 -20.88 -0.52
CA ASP A 303 -6.45 -20.43 -0.40
C ASP A 303 -5.47 -21.61 -0.52
N ILE A 304 -4.87 -21.77 -1.69
CA ILE A 304 -4.08 -22.93 -2.09
C ILE A 304 -2.58 -22.62 -1.95
N ALA A 305 -1.91 -23.38 -1.08
CA ALA A 305 -0.46 -23.45 -1.06
C ALA A 305 -0.01 -24.57 -2.00
N PHE A 306 0.77 -24.23 -3.04
CA PHE A 306 1.38 -25.21 -3.93
C PHE A 306 2.81 -24.80 -4.28
N THR A 307 3.56 -25.71 -4.91
CA THR A 307 4.88 -25.45 -5.47
C THR A 307 4.99 -26.19 -6.80
N GLY A 308 5.63 -25.57 -7.78
CA GLY A 308 5.75 -26.05 -9.16
C GLY A 308 6.03 -24.86 -10.08
N ASP A 309 5.89 -25.03 -11.40
CA ASP A 309 6.00 -23.90 -12.33
C ASP A 309 4.65 -23.18 -12.52
N VAL A 310 3.59 -23.98 -12.65
CA VAL A 310 2.21 -23.54 -12.91
C VAL A 310 1.22 -24.57 -12.36
N ALA A 311 0.07 -24.12 -11.89
CA ALA A 311 -1.06 -24.97 -11.48
C ALA A 311 -2.34 -24.58 -12.23
N ARG A 312 -3.26 -25.54 -12.41
CA ARG A 312 -4.57 -25.35 -13.04
C ARG A 312 -5.67 -25.84 -12.10
N LEU A 313 -6.74 -25.06 -11.99
CA LEU A 313 -7.91 -25.39 -11.20
C LEU A 313 -9.05 -25.71 -12.16
N LEU A 314 -9.64 -26.89 -11.98
CA LEU A 314 -10.73 -27.36 -12.83
C LEU A 314 -11.98 -27.61 -12.00
N ASP A 315 -13.13 -27.21 -12.58
CA ASP A 315 -14.46 -27.59 -12.14
C ASP A 315 -14.99 -28.66 -13.12
N GLY A 316 -14.80 -29.93 -12.76
CA GLY A 316 -14.93 -31.04 -13.71
C GLY A 316 -13.85 -30.94 -14.79
N THR A 317 -14.26 -30.77 -16.05
CA THR A 317 -13.34 -30.61 -17.19
C THR A 317 -13.09 -29.15 -17.56
N ARG A 318 -13.81 -28.21 -16.95
CA ARG A 318 -13.70 -26.78 -17.25
C ARG A 318 -12.60 -26.16 -16.39
N MET A 319 -11.58 -25.59 -17.03
CA MET A 319 -10.60 -24.78 -16.32
C MET A 319 -11.27 -23.50 -15.82
N VAL A 320 -11.20 -23.26 -14.52
CA VAL A 320 -11.80 -22.08 -13.87
C VAL A 320 -10.75 -21.03 -13.50
N ASP A 321 -9.51 -21.46 -13.31
CA ASP A 321 -8.39 -20.58 -12.98
C ASP A 321 -7.06 -21.30 -13.21
N ASP A 322 -5.98 -20.55 -13.31
CA ASP A 322 -4.60 -21.03 -13.32
C ASP A 322 -3.66 -20.06 -12.59
N TRP A 323 -2.51 -20.57 -12.14
CA TRP A 323 -1.56 -19.77 -11.38
C TRP A 323 -0.12 -20.14 -11.68
N TYR A 324 0.68 -19.16 -12.09
CA TYR A 324 2.13 -19.31 -12.17
C TYR A 324 2.74 -19.18 -10.79
N TYR A 325 3.61 -20.10 -10.43
CA TYR A 325 4.24 -20.06 -9.13
C TYR A 325 5.18 -18.86 -9.02
N ASN A 326 4.88 -17.98 -8.08
CA ASN A 326 5.64 -16.78 -7.78
C ASN A 326 5.97 -16.66 -6.28
N GLY A 327 5.83 -17.77 -5.54
CA GLY A 327 5.99 -17.83 -4.08
C GLY A 327 4.79 -17.31 -3.28
N GLN A 328 3.79 -16.71 -3.91
CA GLN A 328 2.54 -16.31 -3.26
C GLN A 328 1.55 -17.48 -3.22
N ARG A 329 0.61 -17.40 -2.28
CA ARG A 329 -0.52 -18.34 -2.22
C ARG A 329 -1.52 -18.03 -3.33
N TRP A 330 -2.14 -19.07 -3.87
CA TRP A 330 -3.14 -18.93 -4.92
C TRP A 330 -4.53 -18.87 -4.31
N GLN A 331 -5.21 -17.75 -4.50
CA GLN A 331 -6.55 -17.52 -3.96
C GLN A 331 -7.59 -17.56 -5.08
N TYR A 332 -8.61 -18.40 -4.93
CA TYR A 332 -9.75 -18.50 -5.84
C TYR A 332 -11.07 -18.26 -5.10
N ASP A 333 -11.93 -17.38 -5.62
CA ASP A 333 -13.23 -17.09 -5.01
C ASP A 333 -14.26 -18.17 -5.36
N LEU A 334 -14.73 -18.91 -4.35
CA LEU A 334 -15.70 -20.00 -4.51
C LEU A 334 -17.03 -19.55 -5.09
N ARG A 335 -17.37 -18.25 -5.03
CA ARG A 335 -18.57 -17.69 -5.68
C ARG A 335 -18.53 -17.80 -7.21
N ASN A 336 -17.35 -17.99 -7.79
CA ASN A 336 -17.18 -18.18 -9.23
C ASN A 336 -17.44 -19.63 -9.68
N LEU A 337 -17.69 -20.56 -8.75
CA LEU A 337 -18.14 -21.90 -9.09
C LEU A 337 -19.63 -21.89 -9.42
N ALA A 338 -20.02 -22.69 -10.43
CA ALA A 338 -21.42 -22.94 -10.68
C ALA A 338 -22.06 -23.66 -9.47
N PRO A 339 -23.33 -23.35 -9.14
CA PRO A 339 -24.10 -24.17 -8.21
C PRO A 339 -24.09 -25.62 -8.69
N ALA A 340 -24.10 -26.59 -7.77
CA ALA A 340 -24.25 -27.98 -8.18
C ALA A 340 -25.53 -28.13 -9.01
N ASN A 341 -25.42 -28.59 -10.25
CA ASN A 341 -26.58 -29.07 -10.99
C ASN A 341 -27.17 -30.22 -10.18
N THR A 342 -28.25 -29.97 -9.45
CA THR A 342 -29.11 -31.04 -8.94
C THR A 342 -29.75 -31.67 -10.16
N GLY A 343 -29.08 -32.65 -10.75
CA GLY A 343 -29.62 -33.50 -11.79
C GLY A 343 -30.76 -34.34 -11.22
N ALA A 344 -31.92 -33.70 -11.02
CA ALA A 344 -33.18 -34.41 -11.02
C ALA A 344 -33.42 -34.83 -12.48
N SER A 345 -32.91 -36.01 -12.83
CA SER A 345 -33.48 -36.78 -13.93
C SER A 345 -34.97 -36.94 -13.60
N LYS A 346 -35.82 -36.11 -14.21
CA LYS A 346 -37.20 -36.50 -14.43
C LYS A 346 -37.13 -37.60 -15.48
N ALA A 347 -37.12 -38.84 -15.02
CA ALA A 347 -37.63 -39.94 -15.83
C ALA A 347 -39.06 -39.54 -16.22
N ALA A 348 -39.26 -39.31 -17.51
CA ALA A 348 -40.57 -39.24 -18.10
C ALA A 348 -40.92 -40.68 -18.52
N ASP A 349 -41.93 -41.25 -17.88
CA ASP A 349 -42.87 -42.15 -18.55
C ASP A 349 -43.96 -41.30 -19.21
#